data_AF-A0A550C4N3-F1
#
_entry.id   AF-A0A550C4N3-F1
#
_cell.length_a   1.000
_cell.length_b   1.000
_cell.length_c   1.000
_cell.angle_alpha   90.00
_cell.angle_beta   90.00
_cell.angle_gamma   90.00
#
_symmetry.space_group_name_H-M   'P 1'
#
loop_
_entity.id
_entity.type
_entity.pdbx_description
1 polymer ?
#
loop_
_entity_poly.entity_id
_entity_poly.type
_entity_poly.pdbx_seq_one_letter_code
_entity_poly.pdbx_strand_id
1 'polypeptide(L)'
;RLYEEYELCIQFHIANSRRLTQLFPRSVFAACTFNVGPRTWTRRHLDLLNLAFGWCSITALGNFDDRSGHGALILWPLKLVVRFPAGATAFIPSSVVEHSNIPISNGETCYSVTQYTAGGLFRWQYLSHLT
;
A
#
# COMPACT_ATOMS: atom_id res chain seq x y z
N ARG A 1 -4.10 16.20 9.28
CA ARG A 1 -3.80 16.66 7.90
C ARG A 1 -3.84 15.56 6.84
N LEU A 2 -2.86 14.63 6.73
CA LEU A 2 -2.91 13.65 5.63
C LEU A 2 -4.04 12.62 5.77
N TYR A 3 -4.30 12.12 6.99
CA TYR A 3 -5.45 11.26 7.26
C TYR A 3 -6.78 11.91 6.79
N GLU A 4 -7.00 13.17 7.16
CA GLU A 4 -8.18 13.95 6.78
C GLU A 4 -8.29 14.11 5.26
N GLU A 5 -7.17 14.31 4.55
CA GLU A 5 -7.14 14.38 3.09
C GLU A 5 -7.70 13.10 2.45
N TYR A 6 -7.26 11.93 2.94
CA TYR A 6 -7.78 10.63 2.48
C TYR A 6 -9.26 10.45 2.84
N GLU A 7 -9.65 10.80 4.07
CA GLU A 7 -11.03 10.70 4.53
C GLU A 7 -11.96 11.57 3.68
N LEU A 8 -11.63 12.84 3.47
CA LEU A 8 -12.39 13.76 2.64
C LEU A 8 -12.50 13.27 1.20
N CYS A 9 -11.41 12.77 0.62
CA CYS A 9 -11.42 12.20 -0.73
C CYS A 9 -12.40 11.02 -0.83
N ILE A 10 -12.35 10.06 0.09
CA ILE A 10 -13.26 8.91 0.07
C ILE A 10 -14.71 9.34 0.28
N GLN A 11 -14.98 10.19 1.26
CA GLN A 11 -16.33 10.66 1.53
C GLN A 11 -16.92 11.42 0.35
N PHE A 12 -16.11 12.24 -0.33
CA PHE A 12 -16.52 12.92 -1.57
C PHE A 12 -16.97 11.90 -2.63
N HIS A 13 -16.16 10.87 -2.92
CA HIS A 13 -16.50 9.88 -3.96
C HIS A 13 -17.72 9.03 -3.61
N ILE A 14 -17.87 8.63 -2.34
CA ILE A 14 -19.04 7.88 -1.87
C ILE A 14 -20.30 8.75 -1.94
N ALA A 15 -20.24 10.01 -1.51
CA ALA A 15 -21.38 10.93 -1.56
C ALA A 15 -21.85 11.23 -3.00
N ASN A 16 -20.94 11.21 -3.97
CA ASN A 16 -21.22 11.51 -5.37
C ASN A 16 -21.51 10.28 -6.25
N SER A 17 -21.55 9.07 -5.68
CA SER A 17 -21.89 7.86 -6.43
C SER A 17 -22.67 6.86 -5.59
N ARG A 18 -23.90 6.54 -6.04
CA ARG A 18 -24.74 5.50 -5.42
C ARG A 18 -24.19 4.08 -5.57
N ARG A 19 -23.11 3.89 -6.35
CA ARG A 19 -22.49 2.57 -6.59
C ARG A 19 -21.23 2.34 -5.75
N LEU A 20 -20.68 3.39 -5.14
CA LEU A 20 -19.44 3.29 -4.38
C LEU A 20 -19.73 3.08 -2.90
N THR A 21 -18.94 2.21 -2.28
CA THR A 21 -18.97 1.95 -0.84
C THR A 21 -17.54 1.82 -0.33
N GLN A 22 -17.35 2.00 0.97
CA GLN A 22 -16.04 1.86 1.59
C GLN A 22 -15.62 0.38 1.66
N LEU A 23 -14.37 0.08 1.28
CA LEU A 23 -13.83 -1.29 1.24
C LEU A 23 -13.84 -1.98 2.60
N PHE A 24 -13.36 -1.30 3.64
CA PHE A 24 -13.33 -1.81 5.00
C PHE A 24 -13.83 -0.75 5.98
N PRO A 25 -14.59 -1.13 7.01
CA PRO A 25 -14.93 -0.22 8.09
C PRO A 25 -13.66 0.38 8.70
N ARG A 26 -13.57 1.72 8.71
CA ARG A 26 -12.45 2.51 9.26
C ARG A 26 -11.16 2.54 8.42
N SER A 27 -11.14 2.02 7.19
CA SER A 27 -10.01 2.26 6.28
C SER A 27 -10.18 3.56 5.51
N VAL A 28 -9.16 4.42 5.51
CA VAL A 28 -9.13 5.64 4.70
C VAL A 28 -8.56 5.42 3.30
N PHE A 29 -8.35 4.17 2.88
CA PHE A 29 -7.85 3.84 1.55
C PHE A 29 -8.97 3.41 0.60
N ALA A 30 -8.96 3.94 -0.62
CA ALA A 30 -9.96 3.63 -1.64
C ALA A 30 -9.71 2.31 -2.39
N ALA A 31 -8.55 1.68 -2.22
CA ALA A 31 -8.19 0.43 -2.87
C ALA A 31 -7.41 -0.51 -1.93
N CYS A 32 -7.54 -1.81 -2.20
CA CYS A 32 -6.82 -2.87 -1.51
C CYS A 32 -6.38 -3.96 -2.49
N THR A 33 -5.17 -4.49 -2.36
CA THR A 33 -4.69 -5.66 -3.11
C THR A 33 -4.23 -6.76 -2.18
N PHE A 34 -4.71 -7.98 -2.43
CA PHE A 34 -4.28 -9.20 -1.78
C PHE A 34 -3.30 -9.95 -2.70
N ASN A 35 -2.03 -9.98 -2.31
CA ASN A 35 -1.02 -10.74 -3.02
C ASN A 35 -0.96 -12.16 -2.44
N VAL A 36 -1.63 -13.10 -3.12
CA VAL A 36 -1.93 -14.45 -2.60
C VAL A 36 -1.07 -15.57 -3.20
N GLY A 37 -0.02 -15.24 -3.95
CA GLY A 37 0.95 -16.24 -4.41
C GLY A 37 1.72 -16.80 -3.20
N PRO A 38 2.02 -18.11 -3.12
CA PRO A 38 2.60 -18.71 -1.91
C PRO A 38 3.94 -18.09 -1.53
N ARG A 39 4.67 -17.50 -2.49
CA ARG A 39 5.94 -16.80 -2.25
C ARG A 39 5.89 -15.43 -2.90
N THR A 40 4.99 -14.57 -2.43
CA THR A 40 4.83 -13.22 -2.98
C THR A 40 6.13 -12.43 -2.80
N TRP A 41 6.69 -11.98 -3.92
CA TRP A 41 7.79 -11.02 -3.94
C TRP A 41 7.64 -10.08 -5.12
N THR A 42 8.27 -8.92 -4.99
CA THR A 42 8.21 -7.84 -5.96
C THR A 42 9.59 -7.51 -6.48
N ARG A 43 9.68 -7.21 -7.78
CA ARG A 43 10.85 -6.53 -8.32
C ARG A 43 10.84 -5.08 -7.85
N ARG A 44 12.02 -4.44 -7.87
CA ARG A 44 12.17 -3.01 -7.60
C ARG A 44 11.20 -2.19 -8.46
N HIS A 45 10.33 -1.39 -7.83
CA HIS A 45 9.28 -0.62 -8.51
C HIS A 45 8.80 0.60 -7.70
N LEU A 46 7.95 1.41 -8.35
CA LEU A 46 7.17 2.49 -7.77
C LEU A 46 5.68 2.27 -8.08
N ASP A 47 4.81 2.64 -7.14
CA ASP A 47 3.37 2.67 -7.37
C ASP A 47 2.95 4.02 -7.96
N LEU A 48 3.32 4.25 -9.23
CA LEU A 48 3.24 5.57 -9.88
C LEU A 48 1.82 6.19 -9.91
N LEU A 49 0.78 5.38 -9.76
CA LEU A 49 -0.61 5.85 -9.79
C LEU A 49 -1.13 6.32 -8.42
N ASN A 50 -0.41 6.02 -7.33
CA ASN A 50 -0.79 6.44 -5.99
C ASN A 50 -0.54 7.93 -5.77
N LEU A 51 -1.21 8.52 -4.77
CA LEU A 51 -0.96 9.89 -4.36
C LEU A 51 0.54 10.11 -4.07
N ALA A 52 1.16 11.11 -4.70
CA ALA A 52 2.61 11.32 -4.68
C ALA A 52 3.19 11.53 -3.26
N PHE A 53 2.51 12.34 -2.44
CA PHE A 53 2.87 12.57 -1.04
C PHE A 53 2.10 11.68 -0.07
N GLY A 54 1.32 10.73 -0.60
CA GLY A 54 0.47 9.84 0.18
C GLY A 54 1.24 8.65 0.77
N TRP A 55 0.51 7.84 1.53
CA TRP A 55 1.00 6.56 2.04
C TRP A 55 0.29 5.39 1.37
N CYS A 56 1.00 4.29 1.25
CA CYS A 56 0.48 2.95 1.06
C CYS A 56 0.75 2.15 2.33
N SER A 57 -0.24 1.38 2.78
CA SER A 57 -0.08 0.40 3.84
C SER A 57 0.28 -0.94 3.23
N ILE A 58 1.31 -1.60 3.75
CA ILE A 58 1.72 -2.95 3.37
C ILE A 58 1.71 -3.78 4.63
N THR A 59 0.99 -4.88 4.65
CA THR A 59 1.01 -5.89 5.72
C THR A 59 1.57 -7.19 5.17
N ALA A 60 2.68 -7.66 5.73
CA ALA A 60 3.22 -8.98 5.40
C ALA A 60 2.44 -10.07 6.13
N LEU A 61 2.23 -11.21 5.47
CA LEU A 61 1.54 -12.38 6.00
C LEU A 61 2.30 -13.65 5.57
N GLY A 62 1.99 -14.79 6.19
CA GLY A 62 2.60 -16.08 5.87
C GLY A 62 3.52 -16.58 6.99
N ASN A 63 4.42 -17.48 6.63
CA ASN A 63 5.40 -18.10 7.52
C ASN A 63 6.75 -18.18 6.82
N PHE A 64 7.69 -17.34 7.25
CA PHE A 64 9.05 -17.22 6.71
C PHE A 64 10.00 -16.74 7.81
N ASP A 65 11.29 -17.05 7.67
CA ASP A 65 12.31 -16.65 8.63
C ASP A 65 12.79 -15.20 8.40
N ASP A 66 12.07 -14.26 9.02
CA ASP A 66 12.42 -12.83 8.98
C ASP A 66 13.78 -12.53 9.63
N ARG A 67 14.26 -13.39 10.54
CA ARG A 67 15.57 -13.21 11.21
C ARG A 67 16.73 -13.45 10.27
N SER A 68 16.53 -14.33 9.28
CA SER A 68 17.47 -14.54 8.16
C SER A 68 17.30 -13.50 7.04
N GLY A 69 16.39 -12.53 7.19
CA GLY A 69 16.16 -11.45 6.23
C GLY A 69 15.16 -11.79 5.11
N HIS A 70 14.55 -12.97 5.12
CA HIS A 70 13.52 -13.32 4.16
C HIS A 70 12.33 -12.37 4.28
N GLY A 71 11.75 -11.96 3.15
CA GLY A 71 10.62 -11.03 3.13
C GLY A 71 10.94 -9.59 3.53
N ALA A 72 12.19 -9.25 3.86
CA ALA A 72 12.56 -7.90 4.28
C ALA A 72 12.19 -6.84 3.23
N LEU A 73 11.71 -5.70 3.71
CA LEU A 73 11.33 -4.56 2.87
C LEU A 73 12.58 -3.76 2.52
N ILE A 74 12.81 -3.53 1.22
CA ILE A 74 13.91 -2.72 0.71
C ILE A 74 13.36 -1.36 0.29
N LEU A 75 13.94 -0.27 0.83
CA LEU A 75 13.65 1.11 0.43
C LEU A 75 14.90 1.68 -0.25
N TRP A 76 14.94 1.58 -1.57
CA TRP A 76 16.16 1.76 -2.36
C TRP A 76 16.79 3.15 -2.25
N PRO A 77 16.05 4.27 -2.42
CA PRO A 77 16.62 5.61 -2.33
C PRO A 77 17.14 5.94 -0.92
N LEU A 78 16.55 5.28 0.09
CA LEU A 78 16.91 5.47 1.50
C LEU A 78 18.10 4.59 1.92
N LYS A 79 18.54 3.65 1.07
CA LYS A 79 19.56 2.65 1.38
C LYS A 79 19.22 1.83 2.64
N LEU A 80 17.94 1.53 2.84
CA LEU A 80 17.44 0.79 3.99
C LEU A 80 16.94 -0.60 3.59
N VAL A 81 17.33 -1.59 4.39
CA VAL A 81 16.73 -2.93 4.40
C VAL A 81 16.10 -3.11 5.78
N VAL A 82 14.78 -3.23 5.81
CA VAL A 82 13.99 -3.27 7.04
C VAL A 82 13.50 -4.70 7.25
N ARG A 83 13.86 -5.30 8.38
CA ARG A 83 13.29 -6.59 8.79
C ARG A 83 11.77 -6.44 8.89
N PHE A 84 11.04 -7.28 8.17
CA PHE A 84 9.59 -7.13 7.99
C PHE A 84 8.87 -8.45 8.24
N PRO A 85 8.58 -8.78 9.52
CA PRO A 85 8.02 -10.07 9.89
C PRO A 85 6.56 -10.23 9.43
N ALA A 86 6.10 -11.47 9.30
CA ALA A 86 4.69 -11.76 9.12
C ALA A 86 3.85 -11.14 10.27
N GLY A 87 2.75 -10.48 9.91
CA GLY A 87 1.91 -9.70 10.81
C GLY A 87 2.33 -8.23 10.96
N ALA A 88 3.53 -7.84 10.53
CA ALA A 88 3.93 -6.44 10.55
C ALA A 88 3.25 -5.63 9.46
N THR A 89 3.00 -4.36 9.75
CA THR A 89 2.49 -3.38 8.80
C THR A 89 3.44 -2.20 8.70
N ALA A 90 3.77 -1.80 7.47
CA ALA A 90 4.55 -0.61 7.17
C ALA A 90 3.68 0.37 6.37
N PHE A 91 3.82 1.66 6.67
CA PHE A 91 3.33 2.73 5.82
C PHE A 91 4.54 3.28 5.05
N ILE A 92 4.48 3.29 3.72
CA ILE A 92 5.51 3.89 2.88
C ILE A 92 4.92 4.85 1.82
N PRO A 93 5.65 5.90 1.39
CA PRO A 93 5.20 6.74 0.28
C PRO A 93 5.53 6.05 -1.05
N SER A 94 4.75 5.03 -1.38
CA SER A 94 5.10 4.03 -2.42
C SER A 94 5.17 4.57 -3.85
N SER A 95 4.59 5.74 -4.10
CA SER A 95 4.66 6.46 -5.38
C SER A 95 5.98 7.20 -5.61
N VAL A 96 6.75 7.49 -4.55
CA VAL A 96 8.01 8.26 -4.63
C VAL A 96 9.22 7.53 -4.05
N VAL A 97 9.00 6.54 -3.17
CA VAL A 97 10.07 5.68 -2.65
C VAL A 97 10.04 4.34 -3.36
N GLU A 98 11.06 4.13 -4.18
CA GLU A 98 11.22 2.89 -4.91
C GLU A 98 11.54 1.74 -3.95
N HIS A 99 10.80 0.65 -4.08
CA HIS A 99 10.79 -0.41 -3.07
C HIS A 99 10.62 -1.81 -3.69
N SER A 100 10.94 -2.81 -2.88
CA SER A 100 10.75 -4.24 -3.18
C SER A 100 10.81 -5.05 -1.89
N ASN A 101 10.63 -6.36 -1.96
CA ASN A 101 10.90 -7.27 -0.84
C ASN A 101 11.85 -8.40 -1.21
N ILE A 102 12.64 -8.86 -0.24
CA ILE A 102 13.56 -10.00 -0.42
C ILE A 102 12.73 -11.28 -0.64
N PRO A 103 13.02 -12.08 -1.70
CA PRO A 103 12.38 -13.38 -1.90
C PRO A 103 12.57 -14.31 -0.71
N ILE A 104 11.58 -15.15 -0.44
CA ILE A 104 11.65 -16.17 0.61
C ILE A 104 12.19 -17.50 0.06
N SER A 105 12.61 -18.38 0.97
CA SER A 105 13.15 -19.70 0.65
C SER A 105 12.07 -20.72 0.27
N ASN A 106 12.52 -21.85 -0.31
CA ASN A 106 11.63 -22.97 -0.60
C ASN A 106 11.04 -23.54 0.70
N GLY A 107 9.74 -23.87 0.66
CA GLY A 107 9.01 -24.37 1.84
C GLY A 107 8.42 -23.26 2.72
N GLU A 108 8.84 -22.01 2.56
CA GLU A 108 8.25 -20.86 3.23
C GLU A 108 7.04 -20.32 2.47
N THR A 109 6.22 -19.52 3.16
CA THR A 109 5.09 -18.79 2.55
C THR A 109 5.16 -17.31 2.85
N CYS A 110 4.87 -16.46 1.86
CA CYS A 110 4.73 -15.02 2.04
C CYS A 110 3.57 -14.51 1.18
N TYR A 111 2.69 -13.76 1.82
CA TYR A 111 1.57 -13.05 1.21
C TYR A 111 1.62 -11.60 1.67
N SER A 112 0.86 -10.73 1.02
CA SER A 112 0.69 -9.37 1.53
C SER A 112 -0.69 -8.81 1.27
N VAL A 113 -1.11 -7.93 2.17
CA VAL A 113 -2.27 -7.04 1.96
C VAL A 113 -1.71 -5.64 1.80
N THR A 114 -2.10 -4.97 0.73
CA THR A 114 -1.71 -3.58 0.50
C THR A 114 -2.95 -2.72 0.40
N GLN A 115 -2.93 -1.53 0.99
CA GLN A 115 -4.02 -0.55 0.90
C GLN A 115 -3.48 0.80 0.47
N TYR A 116 -4.13 1.42 -0.51
CA TYR A 116 -3.63 2.61 -1.18
C TYR A 116 -4.78 3.43 -1.78
N THR A 117 -4.47 4.60 -2.33
CA THR A 117 -5.45 5.43 -3.04
C THR A 117 -4.77 6.09 -4.23
N ALA A 118 -5.37 5.92 -5.39
CA ALA A 118 -4.87 6.50 -6.62
C ALA A 118 -4.92 8.03 -6.56
N GLY A 119 -3.86 8.70 -6.98
CA GLY A 119 -3.78 10.17 -7.02
C GLY A 119 -4.87 10.81 -7.88
N GLY A 120 -5.35 10.08 -8.90
CA GLY A 120 -6.45 10.52 -9.76
C GLY A 120 -7.76 10.78 -9.02
N LEU A 121 -8.02 10.10 -7.89
CA LEU A 121 -9.21 10.33 -7.08
C LEU A 121 -9.18 11.70 -6.40
N PHE A 122 -8.03 12.10 -5.87
CA PHE A 122 -7.81 13.43 -5.29
C PHE A 122 -7.90 14.52 -6.37
N ARG A 123 -7.31 14.27 -7.55
CA ARG A 123 -7.42 15.19 -8.69
C ARG A 123 -8.88 15.43 -9.09
N TRP A 124 -9.68 14.37 -9.16
CA TRP A 124 -11.09 14.47 -9.52
C TRP A 124 -11.89 15.28 -8.49
N GLN A 125 -11.68 15.02 -7.19
CA GLN A 125 -12.29 15.80 -6.12
C GLN A 125 -11.92 17.28 -6.25
N TYR A 126 -10.63 17.59 -6.36
CA TYR A 126 -10.14 18.96 -6.47
C TYR A 126 -10.78 19.72 -7.64
N LEU A 127 -10.84 19.11 -8.83
CA LEU A 127 -11.44 19.73 -10.01
C LEU A 127 -12.97 19.93 -9.88
N SER A 128 -13.65 19.07 -9.13
CA SER A 128 -15.10 19.18 -8.90
C SER A 128 -15.47 20.36 -7.99
N HIS A 129 -14.52 20.92 -7.24
CA HIS A 129 -14.73 22.14 -6.46
C HIS A 129 -14.52 23.43 -7.27
N LEU A 130 -14.00 23.32 -8.49
CA LEU A 130 -13.75 24.46 -9.39
C LEU A 130 -14.88 24.70 -10.41
N THR A 131 -15.90 23.85 -10.40
CA THR A 131 -17.06 23.87 -11.32
C THR A 131 -18.35 24.04 -10.54
#